data_AF-A0A7C4Y805-F1
#
_entry.id   AF-A0A7C4Y805-F1
#
_cell.length_a   1.000
_cell.length_b   1.000
_cell.length_c   1.000
_cell.angle_alpha   90.00
_cell.angle_beta   90.00
_cell.angle_gamma   90.00
#
_symmetry.space_group_name_H-M   'P 1'
#
loop_
_entity.id
_entity.type
_entity.pdbx_description
1 polymer ?
#
loop_
_entity_poly.entity_id
_entity_poly.type
_entity_poly.pdbx_seq_one_letter_code
_entity_poly.pdbx_strand_id
1 'polypeptide(L)'
;MARKPPKTQIVAFKVEEELAEFLNKLQNKSAFIRKAIIAQLGMACPLCQGSGTVPRGLHEHYAPVLAKNNQRRCDKCGVKQTVPMNVIDLPEDDRPRLEQFLNGGPLYCPDCYTSTPSCDDCGWHISPDNIVDHFRKVHTD
;
A
#
# COMPACT_ATOMS: atom_id res chain seq x y z
N MET A 1 3.05 41.21 15.43
CA MET A 1 1.73 40.84 14.87
C MET A 1 1.25 39.58 15.58
N ALA A 2 0.31 39.69 16.53
CA ALA A 2 -0.22 38.53 17.25
C ALA A 2 -1.12 37.70 16.32
N ARG A 3 -0.78 36.42 16.11
CA ARG A 3 -1.60 35.50 15.30
C ARG A 3 -2.93 35.28 16.00
N LYS A 4 -4.03 35.63 15.32
CA LYS A 4 -5.40 35.41 15.79
C LYS A 4 -5.61 33.89 16.02
N PRO A 5 -6.20 33.46 17.15
CA PRO A 5 -6.40 32.05 17.40
C PRO A 5 -7.29 31.42 16.31
N PRO A 6 -7.03 30.16 15.91
CA PRO A 6 -7.78 29.49 14.86
C PRO A 6 -9.27 29.42 15.23
N LYS A 7 -10.14 29.72 14.26
CA LYS A 7 -11.59 29.66 14.44
C LYS A 7 -12.02 28.21 14.68
N THR A 8 -12.61 27.94 15.83
CA THR A 8 -13.23 26.64 16.14
C THR A 8 -14.62 26.55 15.52
N GLN A 9 -14.93 25.46 14.82
CA GLN A 9 -16.30 25.10 14.40
C GLN A 9 -16.84 23.98 15.27
N ILE A 10 -18.13 24.03 15.57
CA ILE A 10 -18.85 22.98 16.30
C ILE A 10 -19.50 22.06 15.27
N VAL A 11 -19.20 20.77 15.36
CA VAL A 11 -19.82 19.72 14.54
C VAL A 11 -20.54 18.78 15.49
N ALA A 12 -21.83 18.54 15.24
CA ALA A 12 -22.63 17.56 15.97
C ALA A 12 -22.85 16.33 15.08
N PHE A 13 -22.64 15.15 15.62
CA PHE A 13 -22.90 13.88 14.93
C PHE A 13 -23.75 13.00 15.83
N LYS A 14 -24.73 12.32 15.23
CA LYS A 14 -25.60 11.37 15.92
C LYS A 14 -24.87 10.03 16.04
N VAL A 15 -24.93 9.42 17.21
CA VAL A 15 -24.33 8.11 17.50
C VAL A 15 -25.32 7.20 18.21
N GLU A 16 -25.02 5.91 18.21
CA GLU A 16 -25.71 4.91 19.02
C GLU A 16 -25.46 5.15 20.51
N GLU A 17 -26.40 4.72 21.34
CA GLU A 17 -26.41 4.97 22.79
C GLU A 17 -25.16 4.41 23.48
N GLU A 18 -24.74 3.20 23.12
CA GLU A 18 -23.55 2.55 23.66
C GLU A 18 -22.27 3.38 23.39
N LEU A 19 -22.14 3.94 22.19
CA LEU A 19 -20.99 4.78 21.84
C LEU A 19 -21.04 6.12 22.59
N ALA A 20 -22.23 6.69 22.80
CA ALA A 20 -22.39 7.91 23.60
C ALA A 20 -21.94 7.67 25.06
N GLU A 21 -22.35 6.56 25.66
CA GLU A 21 -21.94 6.17 27.01
C GLU A 21 -20.42 5.99 27.12
N PHE A 22 -19.81 5.34 26.13
CA PHE A 22 -18.36 5.18 26.07
C PHE A 22 -17.65 6.54 26.01
N LEU A 23 -18.07 7.42 25.09
CA LEU A 23 -17.50 8.75 24.97
C LEU A 23 -17.71 9.58 26.24
N ASN A 24 -18.80 9.36 26.97
CA ASN A 24 -19.08 10.04 28.24
C ASN A 24 -18.11 9.68 29.38
N LYS A 25 -17.46 8.51 29.32
CA LYS A 25 -16.47 8.07 30.31
C LYS A 25 -15.08 8.70 30.12
N LEU A 26 -14.84 9.37 28.99
CA LEU A 26 -13.55 9.99 28.68
C LEU A 26 -13.39 11.36 29.34
N GLN A 27 -12.22 11.62 29.93
CA GLN A 27 -11.89 12.91 30.54
C GLN A 27 -11.91 14.07 29.54
N ASN A 28 -11.59 13.83 28.26
CA ASN A 28 -11.63 14.86 27.21
C ASN A 28 -12.10 14.28 25.87
N LYS A 29 -13.42 14.29 25.66
CA LYS A 29 -14.11 13.77 24.47
C LYS A 29 -13.59 14.41 23.18
N SER A 30 -13.50 15.73 23.17
CA SER A 30 -13.08 16.49 21.99
C SER A 30 -11.63 16.20 21.59
N ALA A 31 -10.73 15.98 22.55
CA ALA A 31 -9.35 15.61 22.25
C ALA A 31 -9.25 14.17 21.70
N PHE A 32 -10.00 13.23 22.28
CA PHE A 32 -10.07 11.85 21.78
C PHE A 32 -10.65 11.80 20.37
N ILE A 33 -11.83 12.39 20.15
CA ILE A 33 -12.50 12.45 18.85
C ILE A 33 -11.60 13.13 17.82
N ARG A 34 -10.95 14.25 18.16
CA ARG A 34 -10.01 14.91 17.24
C ARG A 34 -8.84 14.00 16.88
N LYS A 35 -8.26 13.26 17.83
CA LYS A 35 -7.18 12.32 17.54
C LYS A 35 -7.65 11.13 16.71
N ALA A 36 -8.81 10.56 17.02
CA ALA A 36 -9.40 9.46 16.27
C ALA A 36 -9.74 9.88 14.84
N ILE A 37 -10.37 11.05 14.68
CA ILE A 37 -10.64 11.65 13.37
C ILE A 37 -9.34 11.98 12.65
N ILE A 38 -8.33 12.57 13.29
CA ILE A 38 -7.03 12.83 12.63
C ILE A 38 -6.29 11.54 12.29
N ALA A 39 -6.43 10.47 13.09
CA ALA A 39 -5.85 9.17 12.76
C ALA A 39 -6.59 8.54 11.58
N GLN A 40 -7.91 8.69 11.51
CA GLN A 40 -8.75 8.17 10.44
C GLN A 40 -8.70 9.01 9.14
N LEU A 41 -8.53 10.33 9.27
CA LEU A 41 -8.35 11.30 8.18
C LEU A 41 -6.87 11.52 7.84
N GLY A 42 -5.97 11.06 8.69
CA GLY A 42 -4.54 11.02 8.44
C GLY A 42 -4.37 10.04 7.32
N MET A 43 -4.21 10.59 6.11
CA MET A 43 -4.14 9.81 4.88
C MET A 43 -3.22 8.62 5.11
N ALA A 44 -3.73 7.42 4.81
CA ALA A 44 -2.98 6.18 4.90
C ALA A 44 -1.58 6.41 4.36
N CYS A 45 -0.56 6.04 5.13
CA CYS A 45 0.81 6.18 4.66
C CYS A 45 0.92 5.52 3.29
N PRO A 46 1.30 6.26 2.24
CA PRO A 46 1.25 5.73 0.89
C PRO A 46 2.36 4.70 0.64
N LEU A 47 3.28 4.52 1.60
CA LEU A 47 4.36 3.53 1.57
C LEU A 47 4.00 2.25 2.32
N CYS A 48 3.45 2.36 3.54
CA CYS A 48 3.13 1.22 4.37
C CYS A 48 1.63 0.85 4.32
N GLN A 49 0.92 1.37 3.31
CA GLN A 49 -0.44 0.98 2.94
C GLN A 49 -1.44 1.08 4.10
N GLY A 50 -1.34 2.14 4.92
CA GLY A 50 -2.27 2.36 6.02
C GLY A 50 -1.98 1.60 7.32
N SER A 51 -0.93 0.76 7.38
CA SER A 51 -0.40 0.27 8.67
C SER A 51 0.16 1.41 9.54
N GLY A 52 0.44 2.56 8.91
CA GLY A 52 0.81 3.81 9.56
C GLY A 52 0.04 4.98 8.95
N THR A 53 -0.02 6.07 9.71
CA THR A 53 -0.62 7.33 9.27
C THR A 53 0.49 8.36 9.06
N VAL A 54 0.35 9.19 8.03
CA VAL A 54 1.26 10.33 7.82
C VAL A 54 0.47 11.64 7.87
N PRO A 55 1.06 12.72 8.38
CA PRO A 55 0.48 14.06 8.25
C PRO A 55 0.10 14.35 6.80
N ARG A 56 -1.06 14.99 6.59
CA ARG A 56 -1.62 15.27 5.26
C ARG A 56 -0.60 15.89 4.29
N GLY A 57 0.22 16.84 4.75
CA GLY A 57 1.23 17.48 3.90
C GLY A 57 2.31 16.52 3.38
N LEU A 58 2.69 15.50 4.17
CA LEU A 58 3.61 14.46 3.71
C LEU A 58 2.92 13.51 2.74
N HIS A 59 1.67 13.12 3.00
CA HIS A 59 0.90 12.32 2.05
C HIS A 59 0.79 13.03 0.68
N GLU A 60 0.33 14.27 0.68
CA GLU A 60 0.16 15.08 -0.55
C GLU A 60 1.48 15.29 -1.29
N HIS A 61 2.59 15.42 -0.56
CA HIS A 61 3.92 15.55 -1.17
C HIS A 61 4.39 14.26 -1.84
N TYR A 62 4.22 13.10 -1.20
CA TYR A 62 4.76 11.83 -1.70
C TYR A 62 3.81 11.09 -2.64
N ALA A 63 2.50 11.29 -2.57
CA ALA A 63 1.53 10.67 -3.47
C ALA A 63 1.88 10.82 -4.97
N PRO A 64 2.19 12.03 -5.51
CA PRO A 64 2.56 12.17 -6.92
C PRO A 64 3.94 11.58 -7.24
N VAL A 65 4.87 11.59 -6.28
CA VAL A 65 6.20 10.97 -6.44
C VAL A 65 6.05 9.46 -6.60
N LEU A 66 5.20 8.84 -5.78
CA LEU A 66 4.92 7.42 -5.86
C LEU A 66 4.19 7.05 -7.15
N ALA A 67 3.16 7.80 -7.53
CA ALA A 67 2.45 7.59 -8.79
C ALA A 67 3.34 7.76 -10.04
N LYS A 68 4.39 8.60 -9.96
CA LYS A 68 5.35 8.77 -11.06
C LYS A 68 6.40 7.65 -11.12
N ASN A 69 6.79 7.12 -9.97
CA ASN A 69 7.91 6.17 -9.85
C ASN A 69 7.45 4.71 -9.71
N ASN A 70 6.15 4.43 -9.75
CA ASN A 70 5.61 3.07 -9.73
C ASN A 70 5.63 2.37 -11.10
N GLN A 71 6.30 2.96 -12.11
CA GLN A 71 6.51 2.30 -13.39
C GLN A 71 7.76 1.42 -13.37
N ARG A 72 7.59 0.16 -13.75
CA ARG A 72 8.69 -0.80 -13.94
C ARG A 72 8.61 -1.42 -15.32
N ARG A 73 9.69 -2.03 -15.79
CA ARG A 73 9.72 -2.76 -17.06
C ARG A 73 9.55 -4.24 -16.77
N CYS A 74 8.84 -4.94 -17.65
CA CYS A 74 8.82 -6.40 -17.66
C CYS A 74 10.24 -6.92 -17.90
N ASP A 75 10.70 -7.87 -17.08
CA ASP A 75 12.07 -8.42 -17.14
C ASP A 75 12.30 -9.30 -18.39
N LYS A 76 11.23 -9.69 -19.09
CA LYS A 76 11.31 -10.46 -20.35
C LYS A 76 11.21 -9.58 -21.59
N CYS A 77 10.15 -8.79 -21.73
CA CYS A 77 9.88 -8.02 -22.96
C CYS A 77 10.18 -6.51 -22.86
N GLY A 78 10.50 -6.00 -21.66
CA GLY A 78 10.84 -4.58 -21.46
C GLY A 78 9.66 -3.59 -21.51
N VAL A 79 8.43 -4.06 -21.76
CA VAL A 79 7.22 -3.23 -21.74
C VAL A 79 7.04 -2.60 -20.36
N LYS A 80 6.72 -1.30 -20.33
CA LYS A 80 6.46 -0.59 -19.08
C LYS A 80 5.11 -1.00 -18.51
N GLN A 81 5.12 -1.32 -17.22
CA GLN A 81 3.97 -1.73 -16.43
C GLN A 81 3.88 -0.81 -15.21
N THR A 82 2.66 -0.42 -14.86
CA THR A 82 2.41 0.22 -13.58
C THR A 82 2.37 -0.88 -12.52
N VAL A 83 3.29 -0.83 -11.57
CA VAL A 83 3.27 -1.71 -10.41
C VAL A 83 2.33 -1.07 -9.39
N PRO A 84 1.25 -1.76 -9.01
CA PRO A 84 0.35 -1.26 -8.00
C PRO A 84 1.06 -1.25 -6.64
N MET A 85 0.68 -0.32 -5.78
CA MET A 85 1.29 -0.22 -4.46
C MET A 85 0.90 -1.41 -3.58
N ASN A 86 -0.25 -2.07 -3.84
CA ASN A 86 -0.75 -3.25 -3.15
C ASN A 86 -1.27 -4.31 -4.15
N VAL A 87 -1.51 -5.52 -3.67
CA VAL A 87 -2.11 -6.61 -4.48
C VAL A 87 -3.57 -6.92 -4.14
N ILE A 88 -4.10 -6.29 -3.09
CA ILE A 88 -5.44 -6.60 -2.53
C ILE A 88 -6.56 -6.22 -3.51
N ASP A 89 -6.41 -5.10 -4.22
CA ASP A 89 -7.44 -4.55 -5.12
C ASP A 89 -7.22 -4.97 -6.59
N LEU A 90 -6.37 -5.96 -6.84
CA LEU A 90 -6.05 -6.40 -8.19
C LEU A 90 -6.99 -7.49 -8.69
N PRO A 91 -7.18 -7.60 -10.01
CA PRO A 91 -7.78 -8.78 -10.61
C PRO A 91 -7.05 -10.04 -10.13
N GLU A 92 -7.80 -11.09 -9.81
CA GLU A 92 -7.23 -12.35 -9.30
C GLU A 92 -6.15 -12.93 -10.21
N ASP A 93 -6.32 -12.81 -11.53
CA ASP A 93 -5.35 -13.30 -12.52
C ASP A 93 -4.00 -12.56 -12.47
N ASP A 94 -3.99 -11.32 -11.98
CA ASP A 94 -2.81 -10.46 -11.89
C ASP A 94 -2.10 -10.55 -10.53
N ARG A 95 -2.75 -11.15 -9.53
CA ARG A 95 -2.22 -11.24 -8.16
C ARG A 95 -0.93 -12.08 -8.08
N PRO A 96 -0.85 -13.31 -8.64
CA PRO A 96 0.34 -14.16 -8.48
C PRO A 96 1.62 -13.53 -9.05
N ARG A 97 1.54 -12.92 -10.24
CA ARG A 97 2.71 -12.31 -10.89
C ARG A 97 3.25 -11.11 -10.11
N LEU A 98 2.37 -10.36 -9.45
CA LEU A 98 2.75 -9.17 -8.68
C LEU A 98 3.19 -9.55 -7.27
N GLU A 99 2.60 -10.58 -6.66
CA GLU A 99 3.11 -11.18 -5.42
C GLU A 99 4.53 -11.72 -5.60
N GLN A 100 4.81 -12.43 -6.69
CA GLN A 100 6.17 -12.86 -7.03
C GLN A 100 7.14 -11.68 -7.05
N PHE A 101 6.80 -10.60 -7.76
CA PHE A 101 7.65 -9.41 -7.85
C PHE A 101 7.86 -8.74 -6.49
N LEU A 102 6.80 -8.57 -5.70
CA LEU A 102 6.89 -7.93 -4.39
C LEU A 102 7.68 -8.77 -3.38
N ASN A 103 7.70 -10.09 -3.54
CA ASN A 103 8.53 -11.01 -2.76
C ASN A 103 9.97 -11.14 -3.29
N GLY A 104 10.38 -10.28 -4.24
CA GLY A 104 11.75 -10.20 -4.74
C GLY A 104 12.04 -11.00 -6.00
N GLY A 105 11.02 -11.61 -6.61
CA GLY A 105 11.12 -12.28 -7.92
C GLY A 105 11.07 -11.30 -9.10
N PRO A 106 11.19 -11.81 -10.35
CA PRO A 106 11.13 -10.98 -11.54
C PRO A 106 9.70 -10.47 -11.79
N LEU A 107 9.60 -9.26 -12.37
CA LEU A 107 8.35 -8.67 -12.81
C LEU A 107 8.05 -9.08 -14.26
N TYR A 108 6.91 -9.73 -14.48
CA TYR A 108 6.40 -9.98 -15.82
C TYR A 108 5.08 -9.27 -16.10
N CYS A 109 4.88 -8.90 -17.37
CA CYS A 109 3.55 -8.53 -17.87
C CYS A 109 2.65 -9.77 -17.95
N PRO A 110 1.32 -9.60 -18.05
CA PRO A 110 0.38 -10.74 -18.08
C PRO A 110 0.74 -11.82 -19.12
N ASP A 111 1.08 -11.39 -20.36
CA ASP A 111 1.44 -12.31 -21.45
C ASP A 111 2.79 -13.02 -21.21
N CYS A 112 3.76 -12.32 -20.63
CA CYS A 112 5.07 -12.89 -20.33
C CYS A 112 5.00 -13.85 -19.15
N TYR A 113 4.16 -13.56 -18.15
CA TYR A 113 3.98 -14.43 -16.99
C TYR A 113 3.41 -15.79 -17.41
N THR A 114 2.28 -15.77 -18.12
CA THR A 114 1.61 -16.98 -18.62
C THR A 114 2.46 -17.82 -19.58
N SER A 115 3.33 -17.19 -20.39
CA SER A 115 4.21 -17.89 -21.33
C SER A 115 5.55 -18.35 -20.75
N THR A 116 5.88 -17.98 -19.51
CA THR A 116 7.16 -18.35 -18.88
C THR A 116 6.94 -19.58 -18.01
N PRO A 117 7.83 -20.59 -18.02
CA PRO A 117 7.69 -21.75 -17.14
C PRO A 117 7.82 -21.35 -15.67
N SER A 118 7.11 -22.07 -14.81
CA SER A 118 7.23 -21.98 -13.35
C SER A 118 8.34 -22.90 -12.83
N CYS A 119 9.00 -22.48 -11.76
CA CYS A 119 9.88 -23.32 -10.95
C CYS A 119 9.05 -24.40 -10.24
N ASP A 120 9.50 -25.65 -10.29
CA ASP A 120 8.78 -26.78 -9.69
C ASP A 120 8.75 -26.73 -8.15
N ASP A 121 9.71 -26.05 -7.52
CA ASP A 121 9.85 -26.01 -6.05
C ASP A 121 9.03 -24.89 -5.39
N CYS A 122 8.93 -23.70 -6.01
CA CYS A 122 8.21 -22.54 -5.44
C CYS A 122 7.06 -22.00 -6.30
N GLY A 123 6.88 -22.49 -7.53
CA GLY A 123 5.87 -22.00 -8.45
C GLY A 123 6.17 -20.64 -9.10
N TRP A 124 7.32 -20.02 -8.80
CA TRP A 124 7.68 -18.74 -9.43
C TRP A 124 7.95 -18.92 -10.92
N HIS A 125 7.41 -18.04 -11.74
CA HIS A 125 7.72 -17.97 -13.16
C HIS A 125 9.11 -17.37 -13.34
N ILE A 126 10.05 -18.15 -13.89
CA ILE A 126 11.47 -17.78 -14.04
C ILE A 126 11.89 -18.07 -15.48
N SER A 127 12.61 -17.12 -16.10
CA SER A 127 13.18 -17.35 -17.42
C SER A 127 14.20 -18.50 -17.36
N PRO A 128 14.26 -19.40 -18.36
CA PRO A 128 15.24 -20.49 -18.38
C PRO A 128 16.69 -20.00 -18.17
N ASP A 129 17.02 -18.81 -18.70
CA ASP A 129 18.35 -18.22 -18.56
C ASP A 129 18.70 -17.83 -17.11
N ASN A 130 17.69 -17.62 -16.25
CA ASN A 130 17.84 -17.18 -14.87
C ASN A 130 17.58 -18.28 -13.84
N ILE A 131 17.26 -19.50 -14.27
CA ILE A 131 16.83 -20.56 -13.36
C ILE A 131 17.94 -20.97 -12.39
N VAL A 132 19.20 -21.03 -12.85
CA VAL A 132 20.36 -21.36 -12.01
C VAL A 132 20.60 -20.32 -10.92
N ASP A 133 20.45 -19.03 -11.25
CA ASP A 133 20.61 -17.93 -10.30
C ASP A 133 19.45 -17.90 -9.29
N HIS A 134 18.22 -18.19 -9.74
CA HIS A 134 17.06 -18.34 -8.88
C HIS A 134 17.25 -19.45 -7.84
N PHE A 135 17.67 -20.66 -8.26
CA PHE A 135 17.94 -21.77 -7.34
C PHE A 135 18.96 -21.39 -6.27
N ARG A 136 20.04 -20.69 -6.66
CA ARG A 136 21.09 -20.23 -5.73
C ARG A 136 20.59 -19.23 -4.70
N LYS A 137 19.67 -18.34 -5.08
CA LYS A 137 19.21 -17.25 -4.20
C LYS A 137 18.01 -17.61 -3.34
N VAL A 138 17.14 -18.50 -3.81
CA VAL A 138 15.83 -18.77 -3.21
C VAL A 138 15.75 -20.15 -2.57
N HIS A 139 16.51 -21.13 -3.09
CA HIS A 139 16.40 -22.53 -2.69
C HIS A 139 17.66 -23.11 -2.04
N THR A 140 18.73 -22.33 -1.96
CA THR A 140 19.98 -22.77 -1.30
C THR A 140 20.05 -22.09 0.06
N ASP A 141 19.99 -22.88 1.14
CA ASP A 141 20.28 -22.46 2.52
C ASP A 141 21.79 -22.20 2.70
#